data_AF-A0A927ZL05-F1
#
_entry.id   AF-A0A927ZL05-F1
#
_cell.length_a   1.000
_cell.length_b   1.000
_cell.length_c   1.000
_cell.angle_alpha   90.00
_cell.angle_beta   90.00
_cell.angle_gamma   90.00
#
_symmetry.space_group_name_H-M   'P 1'
#
loop_
_entity.id
_entity.type
_entity.pdbx_description
1 polymer ?
#
loop_
_entity_poly.entity_id
_entity_poly.type
_entity_poly.pdbx_seq_one_letter_code
_entity_poly.pdbx_strand_id
1 'polypeptide(L)'
;MKFECSMINSDGIKEKWYGKIINYKDGKEILEMCVESRSSLHIIIGKTSFGNFVCIPNYNVGCYLSRFNDLFWNSEKLSELMGEVDGVTAATAIKFIEHELLLWDYF
;
A
#
# COMPACT_ATOMS: atom_id res chain seq x y z
N MET A 1 -7.95 0.90 11.13
CA MET A 1 -8.94 1.15 10.06
C MET A 1 -8.97 -0.07 9.13
N LYS A 2 -10.15 -0.58 8.75
CA LYS A 2 -10.28 -1.86 8.00
C LYS A 2 -10.60 -1.60 6.53
N PHE A 3 -9.97 -2.34 5.62
CA PHE A 3 -10.17 -2.22 4.17
C PHE A 3 -10.28 -3.61 3.52
N GLU A 4 -10.98 -3.69 2.37
CA GLU A 4 -11.12 -4.92 1.57
C GLU A 4 -10.10 -4.91 0.44
N CYS A 5 -9.38 -6.01 0.29
CA CYS A 5 -8.51 -6.31 -0.85
C CYS A 5 -9.22 -7.29 -1.78
N SER A 6 -8.91 -7.21 -3.08
CA SER A 6 -9.37 -8.21 -4.03
C SER A 6 -8.40 -8.39 -5.18
N MET A 7 -8.28 -9.61 -5.68
CA MET A 7 -7.48 -9.95 -6.85
C MET A 7 -8.18 -11.03 -7.67
N ILE A 8 -7.76 -11.21 -8.92
CA ILE A 8 -8.12 -12.38 -9.72
C ILE A 8 -6.92 -13.33 -9.65
N ASN A 9 -7.11 -14.53 -9.13
CA ASN A 9 -6.02 -15.51 -9.05
C ASN A 9 -5.76 -16.17 -10.42
N SER A 10 -4.76 -17.06 -10.48
CA SER A 10 -4.38 -17.78 -11.70
C SER A 10 -5.52 -18.57 -12.35
N ASP A 11 -6.52 -18.98 -11.57
CA ASP A 11 -7.68 -19.76 -12.03
C ASP A 11 -8.82 -18.85 -12.54
N GLY A 12 -8.61 -17.55 -12.59
CA GLY A 12 -9.64 -16.57 -12.95
C GLY A 12 -10.66 -16.32 -11.84
N ILE A 13 -10.43 -16.85 -10.63
CA ILE A 13 -11.34 -16.71 -9.49
C ILE A 13 -11.04 -15.41 -8.77
N LYS A 14 -12.08 -14.62 -8.50
CA LYS A 14 -11.97 -13.41 -7.69
C LYS A 14 -11.82 -13.79 -6.22
N GLU A 15 -10.63 -13.57 -5.68
CA GLU A 15 -10.38 -13.67 -4.25
C GLU A 15 -10.59 -12.32 -3.56
N LYS A 16 -11.03 -12.39 -2.31
CA LYS A 16 -11.22 -11.24 -1.43
C LYS A 16 -10.69 -11.55 -0.04
N TRP A 17 -10.07 -10.55 0.59
CA TRP A 17 -9.65 -10.63 1.98
C TRP A 17 -9.67 -9.24 2.60
N TYR A 18 -9.44 -9.18 3.91
CA TYR A 18 -9.40 -7.92 4.64
C TYR A 18 -7.99 -7.61 5.13
N GLY A 19 -7.64 -6.33 5.08
CA GLY A 19 -6.50 -5.76 5.78
C GLY A 19 -6.98 -4.77 6.85
N LYS A 20 -6.11 -4.52 7.82
CA LYS A 20 -6.35 -3.56 8.90
C LYS A 20 -5.10 -2.75 9.17
N ILE A 21 -5.21 -1.44 9.07
CA ILE A 21 -4.20 -0.51 9.60
C ILE A 21 -4.36 -0.47 11.12
N ILE A 22 -3.35 -0.95 11.85
CA ILE A 22 -3.39 -1.05 13.33
C ILE A 22 -2.85 0.20 14.01
N ASN A 23 -1.88 0.88 13.39
CA ASN A 23 -1.35 2.15 13.81
C ASN A 23 -0.81 2.90 12.59
N TYR A 24 -0.67 4.21 12.74
CA TYR A 24 0.06 5.03 11.79
C TYR A 24 0.63 6.25 12.52
N LYS A 25 1.69 6.82 11.94
CA LYS A 25 2.31 8.07 12.34
C LYS A 25 2.42 8.94 11.10
N ASP A 26 1.67 10.02 11.12
CA ASP A 26 1.72 11.04 10.08
C ASP A 26 2.81 12.07 10.41
N GLY A 27 3.78 12.21 9.51
CA GLY A 27 4.69 13.33 9.44
C GLY A 27 4.44 14.08 8.14
N LYS A 28 4.63 15.40 8.14
CA LYS A 28 4.29 16.29 7.02
C LYS A 28 4.56 15.74 5.60
N GLU A 29 5.68 15.05 5.41
CA GLU A 29 6.13 14.53 4.11
C GLU A 29 6.14 12.98 4.04
N ILE A 30 5.97 12.30 5.18
CA ILE A 30 6.14 10.85 5.31
C ILE A 30 5.06 10.32 6.25
N LEU A 31 4.36 9.28 5.80
CA LEU A 31 3.44 8.50 6.60
C LEU A 31 4.03 7.11 6.86
N GLU A 32 4.11 6.72 8.12
CA GLU A 32 4.47 5.37 8.55
C GLU A 32 3.23 4.65 9.08
N MET A 33 3.00 3.40 8.68
CA MET A 33 1.85 2.62 9.13
C MET A 33 2.18 1.13 9.28
N CYS A 34 1.52 0.48 10.23
CA CYS A 34 1.52 -0.97 10.33
C CYS A 34 0.17 -1.54 9.87
N VAL A 35 0.23 -2.54 9.01
CA VAL A 35 -0.90 -3.24 8.42
C VAL A 35 -0.89 -4.70 8.84
N GLU A 36 -2.02 -5.20 9.31
CA GLU A 36 -2.25 -6.63 9.53
C GLU A 36 -3.23 -7.17 8.49
N SER A 37 -2.86 -8.28 7.85
CA SER A 37 -3.70 -9.03 6.93
C SER A 37 -3.34 -10.52 7.01
N ARG A 38 -3.18 -11.20 5.86
CA ARG A 38 -2.58 -12.55 5.79
C ARG A 38 -1.12 -12.54 6.27
N SER A 39 -0.45 -11.39 6.17
CA SER A 39 0.86 -11.09 6.73
C SER A 39 0.83 -9.72 7.45
N SER A 40 1.91 -9.37 8.15
CA SER A 40 2.10 -8.04 8.72
C SER A 40 3.01 -7.20 7.82
N LEU A 41 2.61 -5.99 7.50
CA LEU A 41 3.40 -5.05 6.68
C LEU A 41 3.74 -3.81 7.50
N HIS A 42 5.01 -3.43 7.50
CA HIS A 42 5.46 -2.12 8.01
C HIS A 42 5.70 -1.23 6.79
N ILE A 43 4.82 -0.27 6.54
CA ILE A 43 4.81 0.53 5.32
C ILE A 43 5.16 1.97 5.65
N ILE A 44 6.11 2.53 4.92
CA ILE A 44 6.50 3.94 5.00
C ILE A 44 6.31 4.51 3.60
N ILE A 45 5.42 5.49 3.43
CA ILE A 45 5.22 6.20 2.17
C ILE A 45 5.56 7.67 2.33
N GLY A 46 5.94 8.32 1.24
CA GLY A 46 6.18 9.75 1.25
C GLY A 46 6.36 10.34 -0.13
N LYS A 47 6.48 11.66 -0.16
CA LYS A 47 6.74 12.43 -1.38
C LYS A 47 8.17 12.94 -1.39
N THR A 48 8.75 12.98 -2.58
CA THR A 48 10.01 13.65 -2.86
C THR A 48 9.83 14.58 -4.04
N SER A 49 10.81 15.44 -4.32
CA SER A 49 10.84 16.25 -5.54
C SER A 49 10.86 15.42 -6.84
N PHE A 50 11.15 14.12 -6.76
CA PHE A 50 11.25 13.22 -7.91
C PHE A 50 10.08 12.22 -8.01
N GLY A 51 9.14 12.25 -7.06
CA GLY A 51 7.96 11.39 -7.07
C GLY A 51 7.63 10.77 -5.71
N ASN A 52 6.59 9.94 -5.72
CA ASN A 52 6.08 9.21 -4.57
C ASN A 52 6.92 7.95 -4.35
N PHE A 53 7.15 7.57 -3.10
CA PHE A 53 7.90 6.34 -2.78
C PHE A 53 7.20 5.52 -1.71
N VAL A 54 7.62 4.26 -1.62
CA VAL A 54 7.32 3.37 -0.51
C VAL A 54 8.57 2.62 -0.06
N CYS A 55 8.65 2.38 1.24
CA CYS A 55 9.58 1.46 1.87
C CYS A 55 8.80 0.48 2.76
N ILE A 56 9.10 -0.81 2.64
CA ILE A 56 8.51 -1.89 3.43
C ILE A 56 9.67 -2.69 4.05
N PRO A 57 10.21 -2.24 5.20
CA PRO A 57 11.48 -2.75 5.73
C PRO A 57 11.46 -4.25 6.04
N ASN A 58 10.34 -4.76 6.55
CA ASN A 58 10.21 -6.17 6.92
C ASN A 58 10.13 -7.13 5.71
N TYR A 59 10.02 -6.60 4.49
CA TYR A 59 10.14 -7.34 3.23
C TYR A 59 11.41 -6.96 2.45
N ASN A 60 12.24 -6.05 2.97
CA ASN A 60 13.40 -5.48 2.27
C ASN A 60 13.03 -4.87 0.90
N VAL A 61 11.88 -4.19 0.84
CA VAL A 61 11.35 -3.58 -0.38
C VAL A 61 11.39 -2.06 -0.29
N GLY A 62 11.84 -1.41 -1.36
CA GLY A 62 11.73 0.04 -1.53
C GLY A 62 11.67 0.40 -3.01
N CYS A 63 10.70 1.22 -3.41
CA CYS A 63 10.52 1.62 -4.81
C CYS A 63 9.75 2.94 -4.95
N TYR A 64 9.78 3.50 -6.15
CA TYR A 64 8.86 4.57 -6.54
C TYR A 64 7.45 4.02 -6.75
N LEU A 65 6.48 4.87 -6.47
CA LEU A 65 5.06 4.65 -6.74
C LEU A 65 4.56 5.60 -7.83
N SER A 66 3.45 5.23 -8.47
CA SER A 66 2.60 6.16 -9.23
C SER A 66 1.91 7.11 -8.23
N ARG A 67 0.71 7.59 -8.53
CA ARG A 67 -0.15 8.21 -7.51
C ARG A 67 -0.51 7.18 -6.44
N PHE A 68 -0.66 7.59 -5.18
CA PHE A 68 -0.96 6.64 -4.10
C PHE A 68 -2.32 5.94 -4.31
N ASN A 69 -3.29 6.63 -4.93
CA ASN A 69 -4.57 6.05 -5.35
C ASN A 69 -4.54 5.17 -6.61
N ASP A 70 -3.42 5.12 -7.34
CA ASP A 70 -3.24 4.26 -8.52
C ASP A 70 -3.04 2.80 -8.11
N LEU A 71 -4.15 2.14 -7.83
CA LEU A 71 -4.14 0.77 -7.34
C LEU A 71 -3.54 -0.20 -8.37
N PHE A 72 -3.78 0.01 -9.66
CA PHE A 72 -3.34 -0.91 -10.71
C PHE A 72 -1.80 -0.94 -10.77
N TRP A 73 -1.18 0.22 -11.02
CA TRP A 73 0.27 0.30 -11.17
C TRP A 73 1.00 -0.08 -9.88
N ASN A 74 0.52 0.41 -8.73
CA ASN A 74 1.16 0.13 -7.44
C ASN A 74 1.03 -1.36 -7.06
N SER A 75 -0.12 -1.99 -7.34
CA SER A 75 -0.31 -3.42 -7.06
C SER A 75 0.60 -4.29 -7.92
N GLU A 76 0.73 -4.00 -9.21
CA GLU A 76 1.62 -4.73 -10.11
C GLU A 76 3.07 -4.59 -9.63
N LYS A 77 3.50 -3.35 -9.39
CA LYS A 77 4.89 -3.09 -9.02
C LYS A 77 5.30 -3.71 -7.69
N LEU A 78 4.41 -3.64 -6.69
CA LEU A 78 4.69 -4.24 -5.39
C LEU A 78 4.59 -5.76 -5.44
N SER A 79 3.65 -6.31 -6.21
CA SER A 79 3.50 -7.76 -6.37
C SER A 79 4.76 -8.41 -6.97
N GLU A 80 5.45 -7.73 -7.89
CA GLU A 80 6.76 -8.17 -8.41
C GLU A 80 7.82 -8.33 -7.32
N LEU A 81 7.75 -7.50 -6.26
CA LEU A 81 8.79 -7.38 -5.24
C LEU A 81 8.52 -8.22 -3.99
N MET A 82 7.25 -8.40 -3.62
CA MET A 82 6.87 -9.07 -2.36
C MET A 82 5.80 -10.15 -2.51
N GLY A 83 5.43 -10.49 -3.75
CA GLY A 83 4.38 -11.47 -4.04
C GLY A 83 2.98 -10.83 -4.13
N GLU A 84 2.09 -11.50 -4.85
CA GLU A 84 0.83 -10.94 -5.32
C GLU A 84 -0.11 -10.50 -4.18
N VAL A 85 -0.29 -11.37 -3.18
CA VAL A 85 -1.16 -11.08 -2.03
C VAL A 85 -0.65 -9.88 -1.23
N ASP A 86 0.65 -9.85 -0.92
CA ASP A 86 1.25 -8.81 -0.10
C ASP A 86 1.38 -7.50 -0.86
N GLY A 87 1.70 -7.55 -2.16
CA GLY A 87 1.73 -6.39 -3.05
C GLY A 87 0.37 -5.72 -3.22
N VAL A 88 -0.68 -6.51 -3.48
CA VAL A 88 -2.07 -6.01 -3.52
C VAL A 88 -2.48 -5.44 -2.17
N THR A 89 -2.11 -6.09 -1.07
CA THR A 89 -2.44 -5.61 0.29
C THR A 89 -1.78 -4.25 0.57
N ALA A 90 -0.49 -4.10 0.25
CA ALA A 90 0.26 -2.86 0.42
C ALA A 90 -0.34 -1.72 -0.41
N ALA A 91 -0.57 -1.95 -1.71
CA ALA A 91 -1.16 -0.95 -2.61
C ALA A 91 -2.57 -0.52 -2.15
N THR A 92 -3.38 -1.47 -1.69
CA THR A 92 -4.73 -1.18 -1.17
C THR A 92 -4.67 -0.37 0.13
N ALA A 93 -3.75 -0.70 1.04
CA ALA A 93 -3.55 0.05 2.28
C ALA A 93 -3.14 1.51 2.02
N ILE A 94 -2.22 1.71 1.07
CA ILE A 94 -1.72 3.03 0.66
C ILE A 94 -2.84 3.90 0.09
N LYS A 95 -3.61 3.37 -0.87
CA LYS A 95 -4.78 4.05 -1.41
C LYS A 95 -5.80 4.39 -0.33
N PHE A 96 -6.05 3.43 0.57
CA PHE A 96 -7.05 3.60 1.62
C PHE A 96 -6.65 4.71 2.61
N ILE A 97 -5.40 4.72 3.09
CA ILE A 97 -4.97 5.73 4.07
C ILE A 97 -4.81 7.13 3.45
N GLU A 98 -4.40 7.23 2.18
CA GLU A 98 -4.38 8.50 1.45
C GLU A 98 -5.78 9.13 1.44
N HIS A 99 -6.79 8.35 1.04
CA HIS A 99 -8.18 8.80 0.97
C HIS A 99 -8.75 9.18 2.34
N GLU A 100 -8.45 8.40 3.38
CA GLU A 100 -9.00 8.63 4.72
C GLU A 100 -8.39 9.84 5.43
N LEU A 101 -7.11 10.10 5.20
CA LEU A 101 -6.38 11.19 5.87
C LEU A 101 -6.28 12.45 5.00
N LEU A 102 -6.76 12.41 3.75
CA LEU A 102 -6.67 13.50 2.78
C LEU A 102 -5.24 14.05 2.65
N LEU A 103 -4.24 13.17 2.82
CA LEU A 103 -2.84 13.56 3.06
C LEU A 103 -2.29 14.46 1.96
N TRP A 104 -2.84 14.36 0.75
CA TRP A 104 -2.30 14.99 -0.43
C TRP A 104 -3.33 15.43 -1.48
N ASP A 105 -4.61 15.59 -1.11
CA ASP A 105 -5.72 15.98 -1.99
C ASP A 105 -5.69 17.46 -2.46
N TYR A 106 -4.52 18.10 -2.42
CA TYR A 106 -4.34 19.50 -2.83
C TYR A 106 -3.56 19.70 -4.15
N PHE A 107 -3.26 18.64 -4.91
CA PHE A 107 -2.63 18.75 -6.24
C PHE A 107 -3.09 17.69 -7.25
#